data_AF-A0A7T6VIW2-F1
#
_entry.id   AF-A0A7T6VIW2-F1
#
_cell.length_a   1.000
_cell.length_b   1.000
_cell.length_c   1.000
_cell.angle_alpha   90.00
_cell.angle_beta   90.00
_cell.angle_gamma   90.00
#
_symmetry.space_group_name_H-M   'P 1'
#
loop_
_entity.id
_entity.type
_entity.pdbx_description
1 polymer ?
#
loop_
_entity_poly.entity_id
_entity_poly.type
_entity_poly.pdbx_seq_one_letter_code
_entity_poly.pdbx_strand_id
1 'polypeptide(L)'
;MLNPHVTERAAEFWTDRQQREYDDTAEAEESAFLRASEEVEFDDVIEAIYDLPESFRNRVFTAYLDKSDRKHFVYLLELLFDDAFAAAAEGIAKRKGY
;
A
#
# COMPACT_ATOMS: atom_id res chain seq x y z
N MET A 1 31.80 0.48 -38.34
CA MET A 1 31.63 1.43 -37.22
C MET A 1 30.14 1.71 -37.13
N LEU A 2 29.45 1.23 -36.09
CA LEU A 2 28.06 1.64 -35.83
C LEU A 2 28.07 3.12 -35.47
N ASN A 3 27.17 3.90 -36.09
CA ASN A 3 27.03 5.33 -35.79
C ASN A 3 26.54 5.50 -34.35
N PRO A 4 27.29 6.18 -33.45
CA PRO A 4 26.94 6.32 -32.03
C PRO A 4 25.58 7.00 -31.83
N HIS A 5 25.19 7.92 -32.73
CA HIS A 5 23.88 8.59 -32.70
C HIS A 5 22.68 7.67 -32.93
N VAL A 6 22.86 6.51 -33.59
CA VAL A 6 21.75 5.56 -33.80
C VAL A 6 21.55 4.70 -32.55
N THR A 7 22.63 4.40 -31.83
CA THR A 7 22.60 3.65 -30.58
C THR A 7 22.10 4.48 -29.39
N GLU A 8 22.44 5.77 -29.30
CA GLU A 8 21.92 6.68 -28.26
C GLU A 8 20.40 6.83 -28.37
N ARG A 9 19.89 7.08 -29.58
CA ARG A 9 18.46 7.27 -29.84
C ARG A 9 17.64 6.00 -29.63
N ALA A 10 18.25 4.83 -29.85
CA ALA A 10 17.64 3.54 -29.53
C ALA A 10 17.58 3.33 -28.01
N ALA A 11 18.66 3.65 -27.27
CA ALA A 11 18.69 3.55 -25.81
C ALA A 11 17.65 4.49 -25.15
N GLU A 12 17.52 5.72 -25.63
CA GLU A 12 16.47 6.67 -25.20
C GLU A 12 15.06 6.09 -25.45
N PHE A 13 14.80 5.56 -26.65
CA PHE A 13 13.51 4.93 -26.98
C PHE A 13 13.15 3.74 -26.07
N TRP A 14 14.13 2.87 -25.76
CA TRP A 14 13.91 1.75 -24.84
C TRP A 14 13.69 2.22 -23.40
N THR A 15 14.38 3.29 -22.98
CA THR A 15 14.22 3.89 -21.65
C THR A 15 12.84 4.52 -21.51
N ASP A 16 12.41 5.31 -22.49
CA ASP A 16 11.08 5.94 -22.53
C ASP A 16 9.94 4.91 -22.56
N ARG A 17 10.19 3.74 -23.15
CA ARG A 17 9.23 2.63 -23.17
C ARG A 17 9.16 1.93 -21.82
N GLN A 18 10.30 1.64 -21.20
CA GLN A 18 10.36 1.04 -19.87
C GLN A 18 9.73 1.96 -18.82
N GLN A 19 9.95 3.27 -18.94
CA GLN A 19 9.32 4.25 -18.06
C GLN A 19 7.80 4.28 -18.24
N ARG A 20 7.31 4.27 -19.48
CA ARG A 20 5.86 4.16 -19.74
C ARG A 20 5.26 2.85 -19.23
N GLU A 21 5.92 1.72 -19.45
CA GLU A 21 5.45 0.43 -18.92
C GLU A 21 5.41 0.44 -17.39
N TYR A 22 6.36 1.11 -16.73
CA TYR A 22 6.33 1.31 -15.28
C TYR A 22 5.20 2.22 -14.82
N ASP A 23 5.04 3.39 -15.47
CA ASP A 23 3.99 4.36 -15.14
C ASP A 23 2.59 3.74 -15.33
N ASP A 24 2.38 3.00 -16.43
CA ASP A 24 1.13 2.27 -16.71
C ASP A 24 0.85 1.21 -15.63
N THR A 25 1.88 0.49 -15.17
CA THR A 25 1.70 -0.49 -14.07
C THR A 25 1.38 0.17 -12.75
N ALA A 26 2.01 1.30 -12.43
CA ALA A 26 1.76 2.05 -11.20
C ALA A 26 0.33 2.63 -11.18
N GLU A 27 -0.13 3.19 -12.30
CA GLU A 27 -1.52 3.67 -12.45
C GLU A 27 -2.53 2.51 -12.33
N ALA A 28 -2.22 1.35 -12.90
CA ALA A 28 -3.06 0.16 -12.77
C ALA A 28 -3.17 -0.29 -11.31
N GLU A 29 -2.04 -0.41 -10.60
CA GLU A 29 -1.98 -0.76 -9.18
C GLU A 29 -2.75 0.23 -8.30
N GLU A 30 -2.60 1.53 -8.54
CA GLU A 30 -3.36 2.56 -7.82
C GLU A 30 -4.87 2.44 -8.07
N SER A 31 -5.27 2.24 -9.33
CA SER A 31 -6.69 2.06 -9.68
C SER A 31 -7.30 0.80 -9.08
N ALA A 32 -6.50 -0.26 -8.92
CA ALA A 32 -6.89 -1.52 -8.32
C ALA A 32 -7.09 -1.35 -6.81
N PHE A 33 -6.16 -0.66 -6.14
CA PHE A 33 -6.27 -0.33 -4.73
C PHE A 33 -7.50 0.55 -4.43
N LEU A 34 -7.78 1.57 -5.26
CA LEU A 34 -8.96 2.42 -5.10
C LEU A 34 -10.26 1.63 -5.22
N ARG A 35 -10.38 0.78 -6.25
CA ARG A 35 -11.55 -0.11 -6.43
C ARG A 35 -11.72 -1.09 -5.27
N ALA A 36 -10.62 -1.65 -4.79
CA ALA A 36 -10.68 -2.54 -3.63
C ALA A 36 -11.04 -1.79 -2.34
N SER A 37 -10.56 -0.57 -2.17
CA SER A 37 -10.85 0.29 -1.00
C SER A 37 -12.34 0.63 -0.89
N GLU A 38 -13.04 0.82 -2.02
CA GLU A 38 -14.48 1.05 -2.05
C GLU A 38 -15.30 -0.17 -1.57
N GLU A 39 -14.70 -1.35 -1.56
CA GLU A 39 -15.34 -2.62 -1.19
C GLU A 39 -14.92 -3.13 0.20
N VAL A 40 -14.02 -2.43 0.90
CA VAL A 40 -13.57 -2.83 2.23
C VAL A 40 -14.73 -2.69 3.22
N GLU A 41 -15.10 -3.81 3.86
CA GLU A 41 -16.05 -3.83 4.96
C GLU A 41 -15.32 -3.80 6.31
N PHE A 42 -16.04 -3.42 7.37
CA PHE A 42 -15.47 -3.33 8.71
C PHE A 42 -14.91 -4.68 9.20
N ASP A 43 -15.56 -5.80 8.84
CA ASP A 43 -15.10 -7.14 9.21
C ASP A 43 -13.74 -7.47 8.56
N ASP A 44 -13.51 -7.07 7.31
CA ASP A 44 -12.20 -7.25 6.66
C ASP A 44 -11.09 -6.48 7.41
N VAL A 45 -11.39 -5.28 7.91
CA VAL A 45 -10.46 -4.49 8.71
C VAL A 45 -10.15 -5.16 10.04
N ILE A 46 -11.16 -5.73 10.71
CA ILE A 46 -10.97 -6.45 11.98
C ILE A 46 -10.11 -7.70 11.78
N GLU A 47 -10.35 -8.46 10.71
CA GLU A 47 -9.51 -9.60 10.33
C GLU A 47 -8.07 -9.13 10.03
N ALA A 48 -7.91 -8.06 9.26
CA ALA A 48 -6.59 -7.51 8.96
C ALA A 48 -5.83 -7.04 10.22
N ILE A 49 -6.53 -6.43 11.20
CA ILE A 49 -5.93 -6.08 12.50
C ILE A 49 -5.38 -7.34 13.20
N TYR A 50 -6.06 -8.47 13.10
CA TYR A 50 -5.60 -9.71 13.71
C TYR A 50 -4.31 -10.24 13.06
N ASP A 51 -4.11 -9.98 11.78
CA ASP A 51 -2.92 -10.40 11.03
C ASP A 51 -1.76 -9.42 11.15
N LEU A 52 -2.00 -8.20 11.66
CA LEU A 52 -0.94 -7.23 11.90
C LEU A 52 0.11 -7.75 12.92
N PRO A 53 1.37 -7.29 12.80
CA PRO A 53 2.45 -7.71 13.69
C PRO A 53 2.08 -7.55 15.15
N GLU A 54 2.31 -8.61 15.94
CA GLU A 54 2.02 -8.61 17.38
C GLU A 54 2.70 -7.45 18.12
N SER A 55 3.93 -7.10 17.70
CA SER A 55 4.69 -5.98 18.27
C SER A 55 4.00 -4.62 18.08
N PHE A 56 3.20 -4.47 17.04
CA PHE A 56 2.46 -3.24 16.77
C PHE A 56 1.16 -3.19 17.57
N ARG A 57 0.40 -4.30 17.60
CA ARG A 57 -0.76 -4.45 18.49
C ARG A 57 -0.39 -4.22 19.96
N ASN A 58 0.73 -4.78 20.41
CA ASN A 58 1.23 -4.60 21.77
C ASN A 58 1.60 -3.14 22.08
N ARG A 59 2.10 -2.38 21.10
CA ARG A 59 2.34 -0.93 21.26
C ARG A 59 1.05 -0.17 21.48
N VAL A 60 0.01 -0.45 20.68
CA VAL A 60 -1.32 0.15 20.86
C VAL A 60 -1.91 -0.20 22.23
N PHE A 61 -1.83 -1.47 22.64
CA PHE A 61 -2.29 -1.90 23.98
C PHE A 61 -1.51 -1.23 25.12
N THR A 62 -0.19 -1.11 24.98
CA THR A 62 0.64 -0.46 25.99
C THR A 62 0.27 1.02 26.13
N ALA A 63 0.09 1.72 25.01
CA ALA A 63 -0.37 3.11 25.02
C ALA A 63 -1.79 3.27 25.57
N TYR A 64 -2.67 2.29 25.36
CA TYR A 64 -4.00 2.29 26.00
C TYR A 64 -3.89 2.22 27.53
N LEU A 65 -2.95 1.41 28.06
CA LEU A 65 -2.75 1.26 29.50
C LEU A 65 -2.10 2.51 30.10
N ASP A 66 -1.20 3.18 29.37
CA ASP A 66 -0.61 4.45 29.77
C ASP A 66 -1.63 5.60 29.63
N LYS A 67 -2.31 5.93 30.73
CA LYS A 67 -3.32 7.00 30.76
C LYS A 67 -2.72 8.41 30.71
N SER A 68 -1.40 8.55 30.78
CA SER A 68 -0.73 9.86 30.80
C SER A 68 -0.64 10.49 29.41
N ASP A 69 -0.59 9.70 28.34
CA ASP A 69 -0.47 10.17 26.96
C ASP A 69 -1.58 9.66 26.04
N ARG A 70 -2.78 10.19 26.27
CA ARG A 70 -3.96 9.86 25.47
C ARG A 70 -3.82 10.26 23.99
N LYS A 71 -2.99 11.27 23.68
CA LYS A 71 -2.78 11.70 22.29
C LYS A 71 -1.97 10.67 21.53
N HIS A 72 -0.90 10.16 22.15
CA HIS A 72 -0.10 9.10 21.56
C HIS A 72 -0.92 7.82 21.34
N PHE A 73 -1.80 7.47 22.29
CA PHE A 73 -2.72 6.35 22.09
C PHE A 73 -3.64 6.53 20.88
N VAL A 74 -4.28 7.71 20.72
CA VAL A 74 -5.16 7.98 19.57
C VAL A 74 -4.38 7.90 18.26
N TYR A 75 -3.18 8.48 18.21
CA TYR A 75 -2.32 8.39 17.03
C TYR A 75 -1.98 6.95 16.64
N LEU A 76 -1.63 6.10 17.61
CA LEU A 76 -1.36 4.69 17.34
C LEU A 76 -2.61 3.92 16.92
N LEU A 77 -3.78 4.31 17.41
CA LEU A 77 -5.05 3.72 17.02
C LEU A 77 -5.40 4.08 15.56
N GLU A 78 -5.22 5.33 15.17
CA GLU A 78 -5.41 5.79 13.78
C GLU A 78 -4.51 5.01 12.82
N LEU A 79 -3.21 4.90 13.12
CA LEU A 79 -2.27 4.11 12.32
C LEU A 79 -2.67 2.64 12.20
N LEU A 80 -3.16 2.03 13.28
CA LEU A 80 -3.63 0.64 13.26
C LEU A 80 -4.80 0.44 12.29
N PHE A 81 -5.75 1.38 12.27
CA PHE A 81 -6.88 1.31 11.36
C PHE A 81 -6.46 1.56 9.91
N ASP A 82 -5.58 2.52 9.64
CA ASP A 82 -5.09 2.81 8.30
C ASP A 82 -4.31 1.61 7.71
N ASP A 83 -3.39 1.02 8.48
CA ASP A 83 -2.62 -0.15 8.07
C ASP A 83 -3.52 -1.37 7.80
N ALA A 84 -4.51 -1.60 8.68
CA ALA A 84 -5.45 -2.70 8.52
C ALA A 84 -6.39 -2.50 7.32
N PHE A 85 -6.86 -1.28 7.09
CA PHE A 85 -7.67 -0.94 5.93
C PHE A 85 -6.90 -1.17 4.63
N ALA A 86 -5.65 -0.71 4.55
CA ALA A 86 -4.81 -0.92 3.39
C ALA A 86 -4.55 -2.41 3.14
N ALA A 87 -4.24 -3.17 4.18
CA ALA A 87 -4.06 -4.63 4.08
C ALA A 87 -5.33 -5.35 3.61
N ALA A 88 -6.51 -4.93 4.07
CA ALA A 88 -7.80 -5.44 3.62
C ALA A 88 -8.04 -5.14 2.13
N ALA A 89 -7.84 -3.88 1.71
CA ALA A 89 -7.97 -3.45 0.32
C ALA A 89 -7.00 -4.23 -0.59
N GLU A 90 -5.73 -4.38 -0.21
CA GLU A 90 -4.79 -5.23 -0.95
C GLU A 90 -5.25 -6.69 -1.05
N GLY A 91 -5.80 -7.22 0.04
CA GLY A 91 -6.36 -8.57 0.07
C GLY A 91 -7.51 -8.74 -0.92
N ILE A 92 -8.42 -7.77 -0.98
CA ILE A 92 -9.54 -7.75 -1.94
C ILE A 92 -9.03 -7.64 -3.37
N ALA A 93 -8.10 -6.71 -3.65
CA ALA A 93 -7.50 -6.54 -4.98
C ALA A 93 -6.87 -7.84 -5.49
N LYS A 94 -6.06 -8.51 -4.65
CA LYS A 94 -5.43 -9.80 -4.96
C LYS A 94 -6.45 -10.90 -5.22
N ARG A 95 -7.53 -10.98 -4.43
CA ARG A 95 -8.59 -12.01 -4.58
C ARG A 95 -9.43 -11.81 -5.84
N LYS A 96 -9.73 -10.56 -6.20
CA LYS A 96 -10.58 -10.22 -7.35
C LYS A 96 -9.81 -10.03 -8.66
N GLY A 97 -8.48 -9.97 -8.61
CA GLY A 97 -7.63 -9.80 -9.78
C GLY A 97 -7.74 -8.40 -10.37
N TYR A 98 -7.85 -7.39 -9.50
CA TYR A 98 -7.71 -5.99 -9.89
C TYR A 98 -6.26 -5.66 -10.24
#